data_AF-A0A0K1Q0M1-F1
#
_entry.id   AF-A0A0K1Q0M1-F1
#
_cell.length_a   1.000
_cell.length_b   1.000
_cell.length_c   1.000
_cell.angle_alpha   90.00
_cell.angle_beta   90.00
_cell.angle_gamma   90.00
#
_symmetry.space_group_name_H-M   'P 1'
#
loop_
_entity.id
_entity.type
_entity.pdbx_description
1 polymer ?
#
loop_
_entity_poly.entity_id
_entity_poly.type
_entity_poly.pdbx_seq_one_letter_code
_entity_poly.pdbx_strand_id
1 'polypeptide(L)'
;MTAEPKARTEVDRFGEVHLDRPLPSETFQRVNWGPAGYASYPVFSAPWLRRRSMTFGIALSAIGVLVGVAVRVTDGETVRAVMVALHFVVGGLLVSSLGPLLATIVRHRRLGADREPAALLVALAIGTFSSFLVDRWASAGIERHLGLSPSITARVSATSSAPMPAPEKDGGDDLMTSAASAAFGLLVYGLAGGWLAVGRYFREIRRAQEIAIERERADRDARQAALDTRLALLQAQVEPHFLFNTLSSVRSLVTTEPERARATIDALADYLRATIPRLRRDATSLDSSLGQQLDVCESYLALMRVRMGERLSSRIQVEPRLRSLSFPPLVLVTLVENAIRHGVEPKVGPASIVVDAALDTDASNDDWLEVRVTDDGMGLREGFGTGVGLGNIVESLAARHGDRARFSLSGAPGRGAVAIVRIPALRTSGLDSSRTT
;
A
#
# COMPACT_ATOMS: atom_id res chain seq x y z
N MET A 1 23.66 -7.79 -21.98
CA MET A 1 22.26 -7.48 -21.62
C MET A 1 22.25 -6.87 -20.23
N THR A 2 22.41 -5.55 -20.18
CA THR A 2 22.51 -4.74 -18.98
C THR A 2 21.12 -4.45 -18.44
N ALA A 3 20.85 -4.90 -17.22
CA ALA A 3 19.61 -4.64 -16.49
C ALA A 3 19.56 -3.17 -16.05
N GLU A 4 18.55 -2.44 -16.54
CA GLU A 4 18.19 -1.10 -16.04
C GLU A 4 17.66 -1.19 -14.60
N PRO A 5 18.06 -0.27 -13.70
CA PRO A 5 17.51 -0.21 -12.36
C PRO A 5 16.13 0.45 -12.41
N LYS A 6 15.08 -0.31 -12.04
CA LYS A 6 13.74 0.20 -11.74
C LYS A 6 13.86 1.31 -10.69
N ALA A 7 13.57 2.55 -11.08
CA ALA A 7 13.44 3.68 -10.20
C ALA A 7 12.34 3.39 -9.16
N ARG A 8 12.75 3.20 -7.91
CA ARG A 8 11.84 3.09 -6.76
C ARG A 8 11.11 4.41 -6.58
N THR A 9 9.80 4.32 -6.57
CA THR A 9 8.86 5.40 -6.25
C THR A 9 8.96 5.74 -4.77
N GLU A 10 9.98 6.50 -4.37
CA GLU A 10 9.99 7.19 -3.08
C GLU A 10 9.09 8.43 -3.18
N VAL A 11 7.80 8.23 -2.91
CA VAL A 11 6.90 9.30 -2.50
C VAL A 11 7.01 9.38 -0.98
N ASP A 12 7.69 10.42 -0.50
CA ASP A 12 7.88 10.68 0.93
C ASP A 12 6.51 10.88 1.63
N ARG A 13 6.51 10.64 2.93
CA ARG A 13 5.41 10.34 3.86
C ARG A 13 4.34 11.45 4.01
N PHE A 14 4.34 12.47 3.15
CA PHE A 14 3.48 13.65 3.25
C PHE A 14 2.73 14.03 1.95
N GLY A 15 2.86 13.27 0.86
CA GLY A 15 2.10 13.57 -0.36
C GLY A 15 2.42 14.94 -0.99
N GLU A 16 3.54 15.56 -0.59
CA GLU A 16 3.98 16.83 -1.15
C GLU A 16 4.61 16.62 -2.52
N VAL A 17 4.11 17.35 -3.51
CA VAL A 17 4.67 17.34 -4.87
C VAL A 17 6.07 17.97 -4.83
N HIS A 18 7.12 17.18 -5.08
CA HIS A 18 8.48 17.70 -5.24
C HIS A 18 8.55 18.65 -6.44
N LEU A 19 8.69 19.94 -6.18
CA LEU A 19 8.68 21.00 -7.20
C LEU A 19 9.84 20.89 -8.20
N ASP A 20 10.97 20.33 -7.79
CA ASP A 20 12.18 20.24 -8.61
C ASP A 20 12.29 18.97 -9.45
N ARG A 21 11.40 18.00 -9.23
CA ARG A 21 11.40 16.73 -9.98
C ARG A 21 10.31 16.75 -11.06
N PRO A 22 10.55 16.13 -12.23
CA PRO A 22 9.51 15.97 -13.23
C PRO A 22 8.36 15.14 -12.65
N LEU A 23 7.15 15.48 -13.06
CA LEU A 23 5.95 14.76 -12.65
C LEU A 23 6.04 13.28 -13.09
N PRO A 24 5.53 12.32 -12.29
CA PRO A 24 5.50 10.90 -12.67
C PRO A 24 4.81 10.72 -14.03
N SER A 25 5.33 9.82 -14.87
CA SER A 25 4.82 9.59 -16.24
C SER A 25 3.34 9.20 -16.31
N GLU A 26 2.76 8.76 -15.20
CA GLU A 26 1.34 8.44 -15.08
C GLU A 26 0.44 9.69 -15.03
N THR A 27 1.00 10.86 -14.67
CA THR A 27 0.22 12.10 -14.54
C THR A 27 0.11 12.91 -15.84
N PHE A 28 0.98 12.69 -16.84
CA PHE A 28 0.95 13.42 -18.12
C PHE A 28 1.43 12.53 -19.28
N GLN A 29 0.75 12.60 -20.44
CA GLN A 29 1.31 12.09 -21.69
C GLN A 29 2.61 12.85 -22.01
N ARG A 30 3.73 12.14 -22.12
CA ARG A 30 5.04 12.69 -22.49
C ARG A 30 4.97 13.35 -23.88
N VAL A 31 4.66 14.64 -23.92
CA VAL A 31 4.98 15.48 -25.08
C VAL A 31 6.44 15.91 -24.92
N ASN A 32 7.35 15.03 -25.33
CA ASN A 32 8.80 15.21 -25.17
C ASN A 32 9.42 16.20 -26.17
N TRP A 33 8.64 16.73 -27.12
CA TRP A 33 9.15 17.57 -28.20
C TRP A 33 8.23 18.77 -28.47
N GLY A 34 8.81 19.96 -28.68
CA GLY A 34 8.09 21.20 -29.03
C GLY A 34 7.89 22.21 -27.89
N PRO A 35 7.20 23.34 -28.17
CA PRO A 35 7.05 24.48 -27.25
C PRO A 35 6.29 24.15 -25.95
N ALA A 36 5.66 22.99 -25.83
CA ALA A 36 4.89 22.55 -24.66
C ALA A 36 5.68 21.68 -23.65
N GLY A 37 6.97 21.42 -23.88
CA GLY A 37 7.82 20.55 -23.04
C GLY A 37 8.09 21.05 -21.61
N TYR A 38 7.58 22.22 -21.23
CA TYR A 38 7.55 22.69 -19.83
C TYR A 38 6.40 22.04 -19.02
N ALA A 39 5.39 21.45 -19.67
CA ALA A 39 4.26 20.78 -19.02
C ALA A 39 4.63 19.49 -18.26
N SER A 40 5.87 19.02 -18.40
CA SER A 40 6.41 17.85 -17.68
C SER A 40 6.83 18.14 -16.24
N TYR A 41 6.83 19.42 -15.83
CA TYR A 41 7.18 19.86 -14.49
C TYR A 41 5.95 20.40 -13.75
N PRO A 42 5.91 20.25 -12.41
CA PRO A 42 4.82 20.78 -11.59
C PRO A 42 4.62 22.26 -11.88
N VAL A 43 3.37 22.73 -12.02
CA VAL A 43 3.08 24.04 -12.63
C VAL A 43 3.97 25.18 -12.13
N PHE A 44 3.78 25.91 -11.05
CA PHE A 44 4.66 27.06 -10.76
C PHE A 44 5.99 26.67 -10.09
N SER A 45 6.74 25.75 -10.71
CA SER A 45 8.07 25.31 -10.28
C SER A 45 9.19 26.09 -10.98
N ALA A 46 10.38 26.14 -10.39
CA ALA A 46 11.53 26.80 -11.02
C ALA A 46 11.91 26.19 -12.39
N PRO A 47 11.91 24.85 -12.57
CA PRO A 47 12.13 24.24 -13.88
C PRO A 47 11.04 24.58 -14.91
N TRP A 48 9.78 24.64 -14.48
CA TRP A 48 8.66 25.02 -15.35
C TRP A 48 8.78 26.48 -15.80
N LEU A 49 9.04 27.41 -14.88
CA LEU A 49 9.20 28.83 -15.18
C LEU A 49 10.34 29.05 -16.17
N ARG A 50 11.50 28.45 -15.91
CA ARG A 50 12.70 28.58 -16.77
C ARG A 50 12.40 28.14 -18.20
N ARG A 51 11.82 26.95 -18.37
CA ARG A 51 11.51 26.41 -19.71
C ARG A 51 10.41 27.23 -20.39
N ARG A 52 9.39 27.67 -19.66
CA ARG A 52 8.33 28.51 -20.18
C ARG A 52 8.89 29.86 -20.67
N SER A 53 9.63 30.58 -19.83
CA SER A 53 10.23 31.88 -20.20
C SER A 53 11.21 31.75 -21.36
N MET A 54 11.93 30.64 -21.49
CA MET A 54 12.77 30.36 -22.66
C MET A 54 11.93 30.21 -23.94
N THR A 55 10.85 29.44 -23.92
CA THR A 55 9.94 29.29 -25.08
C THR A 55 9.35 30.64 -25.51
N PHE A 56 8.84 31.42 -24.56
CA PHE A 56 8.29 32.75 -24.84
C PHE A 56 9.38 33.72 -25.34
N GLY A 57 10.58 33.67 -24.76
CA GLY A 57 11.70 34.52 -25.16
C GLY A 57 12.16 34.27 -26.60
N ILE A 58 12.23 32.99 -27.03
CA ILE A 58 12.55 32.64 -28.42
C ILE A 58 11.48 33.20 -29.37
N ALA A 59 10.20 32.99 -29.07
CA ALA A 59 9.10 33.47 -29.89
C ALA A 59 9.07 35.02 -29.99
N LEU A 60 9.20 35.69 -28.85
CA LEU A 60 9.22 37.16 -28.78
C LEU A 60 10.43 37.74 -29.51
N SER A 61 11.60 37.11 -29.40
CA SER A 61 12.82 37.56 -30.11
C SER A 61 12.65 37.45 -31.62
N ALA A 62 12.05 36.36 -32.13
CA ALA A 62 11.76 36.21 -33.54
C ALA A 62 10.82 37.30 -34.06
N ILE A 63 9.75 37.61 -33.31
CA ILE A 63 8.81 38.69 -33.67
C ILE A 63 9.50 40.05 -33.57
N GLY A 64 10.29 40.29 -32.52
CA GLY A 64 11.04 41.54 -32.34
C GLY A 64 12.01 41.81 -33.49
N VAL A 65 12.69 40.79 -34.02
CA VAL A 65 13.54 40.91 -35.21
C VAL A 65 12.70 41.32 -36.43
N LEU A 66 11.54 40.69 -36.65
CA LEU A 66 10.63 41.06 -37.75
C LEU A 66 10.14 42.50 -37.64
N VAL A 67 9.73 42.92 -36.43
CA VAL A 67 9.32 44.31 -36.14
C VAL A 67 10.47 45.29 -36.42
N GLY A 68 11.68 44.97 -35.95
CA GLY A 68 12.87 45.78 -36.21
C GLY A 68 13.18 45.90 -37.71
N VAL A 69 13.13 44.80 -38.46
CA VAL A 69 13.32 44.80 -39.92
C VAL A 69 12.25 45.66 -40.61
N ALA A 70 10.99 45.55 -40.21
CA ALA A 70 9.92 46.38 -40.77
C ALA A 70 10.19 47.88 -40.55
N VAL A 71 10.54 48.29 -39.33
CA VAL A 71 10.90 49.69 -39.01
C VAL A 71 12.14 50.15 -39.78
N ARG A 72 13.14 49.28 -39.94
CA ARG A 72 14.35 49.56 -40.73
C ARG A 72 14.01 49.86 -42.18
N VAL A 73 13.07 49.10 -42.76
CA VAL A 73 12.62 49.24 -44.15
C VAL A 73 11.80 50.52 -44.35
N THR A 74 10.99 50.94 -43.36
CA THR A 74 10.19 52.16 -43.47
C THR A 74 11.00 53.44 -43.23
N ASP A 75 11.85 53.46 -42.20
CA ASP A 75 12.47 54.69 -41.71
C ASP A 75 13.93 54.84 -42.11
N GLY A 76 14.57 53.77 -42.61
CA GLY A 76 15.97 53.77 -43.03
C GLY A 76 17.02 53.86 -41.90
N GLU A 77 16.61 54.18 -40.67
CA GLU A 77 17.51 54.29 -39.51
C GLU A 77 17.66 52.96 -38.72
N THR A 78 18.87 52.39 -38.72
CA THR A 78 19.17 51.13 -38.02
C THR A 78 19.01 51.23 -36.50
N VAL A 79 19.42 52.35 -35.89
CA VAL A 79 19.40 52.50 -34.43
C VAL A 79 17.96 52.49 -33.90
N ARG A 80 17.03 53.19 -34.56
CA ARG A 80 15.61 53.19 -34.19
C ARG A 80 15.00 51.80 -34.31
N ALA A 81 15.25 51.12 -35.42
CA ALA A 81 14.79 49.74 -35.64
C ALA A 81 15.22 48.79 -34.51
N VAL A 82 16.49 48.87 -34.09
CA VAL A 82 17.02 48.07 -32.98
C VAL A 82 16.35 48.44 -31.65
N MET A 83 16.18 49.73 -31.36
CA MET A 83 15.57 50.18 -30.10
C MET A 83 14.09 49.80 -29.99
N VAL A 84 13.33 49.86 -31.09
CA VAL A 84 11.92 49.42 -31.12
C VAL A 84 11.83 47.90 -30.90
N ALA A 85 12.67 47.13 -31.61
CA ALA A 85 12.76 45.68 -31.40
C ALA A 85 13.12 45.32 -29.95
N LEU A 86 14.06 46.05 -29.35
CA LEU A 86 14.47 45.82 -27.97
C LEU A 86 13.34 46.08 -26.97
N HIS A 87 12.62 47.21 -27.08
CA HIS A 87 11.48 47.51 -26.21
C HIS A 87 10.36 46.47 -26.37
N PHE A 88 10.10 46.01 -27.59
CA PHE A 88 9.12 44.95 -27.85
C PHE A 88 9.50 43.63 -27.15
N VAL A 89 10.75 43.18 -27.33
CA VAL A 89 11.22 41.91 -26.76
C VAL A 89 11.28 41.97 -25.23
N VAL A 90 11.87 43.03 -24.67
CA VAL A 90 12.00 43.21 -23.22
C VAL A 90 10.63 43.38 -22.56
N GLY A 91 9.77 44.23 -23.14
CA GLY A 91 8.40 44.43 -22.66
C GLY A 91 7.59 43.14 -22.66
N GLY A 92 7.59 42.42 -23.79
CA GLY A 92 6.88 41.14 -23.92
C GLY A 92 7.39 40.07 -22.95
N LEU A 93 8.70 40.01 -22.71
CA LEU A 93 9.32 39.06 -21.77
C LEU A 93 8.88 39.33 -20.34
N LEU A 94 8.90 40.60 -19.93
CA LEU A 94 8.46 41.03 -18.61
C LEU A 94 6.95 40.74 -18.42
N VAL A 95 6.12 41.14 -19.39
CA VAL A 95 4.67 40.91 -19.38
C VAL A 95 4.31 39.42 -19.25
N SER A 96 5.03 38.57 -19.98
CA SER A 96 4.76 37.12 -19.97
C SER A 96 5.36 36.37 -18.78
N SER A 97 6.30 36.97 -18.03
CA SER A 97 7.04 36.27 -16.96
C SER A 97 6.74 36.78 -15.55
N LEU A 98 6.26 38.01 -15.35
CA LEU A 98 6.04 38.60 -14.01
C LEU A 98 5.03 37.81 -13.15
N GLY A 99 3.82 37.55 -13.67
CA GLY A 99 2.82 36.74 -12.95
C GLY A 99 3.31 35.33 -12.62
N PRO A 100 3.84 34.57 -13.60
CA PRO A 100 4.39 33.24 -13.38
C PRO A 100 5.57 33.20 -12.40
N LEU A 101 6.43 34.23 -12.40
CA LEU A 101 7.52 34.39 -11.44
C LEU A 101 6.98 34.56 -10.01
N LEU A 102 6.03 35.48 -9.80
CA LEU A 102 5.41 35.70 -8.50
C LEU A 102 4.68 34.44 -8.00
N ALA A 103 3.94 33.76 -8.88
CA ALA A 103 3.27 32.50 -8.55
C ALA A 103 4.28 31.39 -8.19
N THR A 104 5.44 31.37 -8.84
CA THR A 104 6.54 30.43 -8.52
C THR A 104 7.12 30.72 -7.14
N ILE A 105 7.31 32.00 -6.78
CA ILE A 105 7.75 32.40 -5.44
C ILE A 105 6.75 31.96 -4.37
N VAL A 106 5.45 32.15 -4.61
CA VAL A 106 4.39 31.69 -3.68
C VAL A 106 4.46 30.18 -3.47
N ARG A 107 4.61 29.40 -4.55
CA ARG A 107 4.66 27.93 -4.48
C ARG A 107 5.90 27.43 -3.72
N HIS A 108 7.05 28.10 -3.81
CA HIS A 108 8.24 27.73 -3.04
C HIS A 108 8.20 28.15 -1.57
N ARG A 109 7.33 29.11 -1.21
CA ARG A 109 7.11 29.48 0.20
C ARG A 109 6.30 28.46 0.98
N ARG A 110 5.71 27.45 0.31
CA ARG A 110 4.95 26.33 0.93
C ARG A 110 3.96 26.81 2.00
N LEU A 111 3.07 27.73 1.63
CA LEU A 111 2.15 28.41 2.54
C LEU A 111 1.03 27.51 3.11
N GLY A 112 1.04 26.21 2.80
CA GLY A 112 0.03 25.23 3.20
C GLY A 112 -1.19 25.22 2.27
N ALA A 113 -1.93 24.11 2.29
CA ALA A 113 -3.02 23.83 1.34
C ALA A 113 -4.16 24.88 1.36
N ASP A 114 -4.39 25.53 2.51
CA ASP A 114 -5.49 26.50 2.67
C ASP A 114 -5.14 27.88 2.12
N ARG A 115 -3.87 28.30 2.22
CA ARG A 115 -3.43 29.66 1.88
C ARG A 115 -2.73 29.75 0.53
N GLU A 116 -2.11 28.67 0.07
CA GLU A 116 -1.36 28.64 -1.20
C GLU A 116 -2.24 28.98 -2.42
N PRO A 117 -3.46 28.42 -2.59
CA PRO A 117 -4.30 28.75 -3.75
C PRO A 117 -4.68 30.22 -3.80
N ALA A 118 -5.04 30.82 -2.66
CA ALA A 118 -5.41 32.23 -2.57
C ALA A 118 -4.20 33.13 -2.85
N ALA A 119 -3.04 32.83 -2.25
CA ALA A 119 -1.80 33.57 -2.48
C ALA A 119 -1.35 33.49 -3.95
N LEU A 120 -1.56 32.36 -4.60
CA LEU A 120 -1.23 32.14 -6.02
C LEU A 120 -2.12 32.98 -6.93
N LEU A 121 -3.43 33.03 -6.66
CA LEU A 121 -4.36 33.89 -7.40
C LEU A 121 -4.01 35.38 -7.24
N VAL A 122 -3.67 35.81 -6.02
CA VAL A 122 -3.22 37.18 -5.73
C VAL A 122 -1.92 37.49 -6.48
N ALA A 123 -0.95 36.58 -6.48
CA ALA A 123 0.31 36.75 -7.21
C ALA A 123 0.10 36.89 -8.72
N LEU A 124 -0.80 36.11 -9.31
CA LEU A 124 -1.15 36.22 -10.73
C LEU A 124 -1.87 37.55 -11.04
N ALA A 125 -2.77 38.00 -10.16
CA ALA A 125 -3.44 39.29 -10.32
C ALA A 125 -2.47 40.47 -10.25
N ILE A 126 -1.54 40.46 -9.28
CA ILE A 126 -0.45 41.45 -9.18
C ILE A 126 0.42 41.41 -10.43
N GLY A 127 0.72 40.20 -10.92
CA GLY A 127 1.44 40.00 -12.17
C GLY A 127 0.75 40.64 -13.37
N THR A 128 -0.54 40.35 -13.56
CA THR A 128 -1.36 40.92 -14.64
C THR A 128 -1.44 42.45 -14.56
N PHE A 129 -1.59 43.01 -13.36
CA PHE A 129 -1.56 44.46 -13.16
C PHE A 129 -0.19 45.04 -13.53
N SER A 130 0.90 44.43 -13.05
CA SER A 130 2.28 44.85 -13.36
C SER A 130 2.56 44.79 -14.87
N SER A 131 2.02 43.79 -15.57
CA SER A 131 2.11 43.68 -17.03
C SER A 131 1.50 44.87 -17.75
N PHE A 132 0.42 45.46 -17.24
CA PHE A 132 -0.18 46.67 -17.81
C PHE A 132 0.75 47.89 -17.71
N LEU A 133 1.46 48.05 -16.58
CA LEU A 133 2.45 49.12 -16.43
C LEU A 133 3.64 48.93 -17.37
N VAL A 134 4.13 47.69 -17.49
CA VAL A 134 5.25 47.34 -18.38
C VAL A 134 4.88 47.59 -19.84
N ASP A 135 3.68 47.21 -20.25
CA ASP A 135 3.21 47.44 -21.62
C ASP A 135 3.10 48.93 -21.95
N ARG A 136 2.58 49.72 -21.00
CA ARG A 136 2.53 51.19 -21.15
C ARG A 136 3.92 51.81 -21.26
N TRP A 137 4.88 51.32 -20.47
CA TRP A 137 6.28 51.74 -20.57
C TRP A 137 6.91 51.36 -21.91
N ALA A 138 6.72 50.11 -22.35
CA ALA A 138 7.27 49.61 -23.61
C ALA A 138 6.70 50.39 -24.81
N SER A 139 5.39 50.62 -24.81
CA SER A 139 4.69 51.41 -25.82
C SER A 139 5.21 52.86 -25.86
N ALA A 140 5.34 53.52 -24.71
CA ALA A 140 5.92 54.86 -24.63
C ALA A 140 7.40 54.93 -25.06
N GLY A 141 8.15 53.84 -24.90
CA GLY A 141 9.51 53.71 -25.44
C GLY A 141 9.51 53.64 -26.97
N ILE A 142 8.64 52.81 -27.55
CA ILE A 142 8.50 52.64 -29.00
C ILE A 142 8.04 53.97 -29.65
N GLU A 143 7.03 54.64 -29.09
CA GLU A 143 6.51 55.92 -29.60
C GLU A 143 7.58 57.01 -29.65
N ARG A 144 8.41 57.12 -28.60
CA ARG A 144 9.54 58.06 -28.55
C ARG A 144 10.53 57.86 -29.70
N HIS A 145 10.74 56.62 -30.14
CA HIS A 145 11.67 56.31 -31.22
C HIS A 145 11.06 56.49 -32.61
N LEU A 146 9.75 56.26 -32.77
CA LEU A 146 9.06 56.44 -34.04
C LEU A 146 8.67 57.91 -34.32
N GLY A 147 8.81 58.81 -33.33
CA GLY A 147 8.41 60.21 -33.49
C GLY A 147 6.89 60.40 -33.66
N LEU A 148 6.11 59.38 -33.30
CA LEU A 148 4.65 59.41 -33.38
C LEU A 148 4.12 60.20 -32.18
N SER A 149 3.30 61.22 -32.44
CA SER A 149 2.49 61.88 -31.41
C SER A 149 1.56 60.86 -30.73
N PRO A 150 1.20 61.02 -29.43
CA PRO A 150 0.27 60.13 -28.70
C PRO A 150 -1.09 59.92 -29.40
N SER A 151 -1.43 60.77 -30.37
CA SER A 151 -2.66 60.71 -31.17
C SER A 151 -2.62 59.75 -32.36
N ILE A 152 -1.47 59.21 -32.77
CA ILE A 152 -1.38 58.32 -33.95
C ILE A 152 -1.59 56.86 -33.57
N THR A 153 -1.13 56.38 -32.41
CA THR A 153 -1.49 55.04 -31.90
C THR A 153 -2.99 54.92 -31.67
N ALA A 154 -3.63 55.96 -31.11
CA ALA A 154 -5.09 56.05 -31.01
C ALA A 154 -5.80 56.01 -32.38
N ARG A 155 -5.20 56.61 -33.42
CA ARG A 155 -5.75 56.58 -34.78
C ARG A 155 -5.47 55.27 -35.51
N VAL A 156 -4.28 54.68 -35.39
CA VAL A 156 -3.91 53.41 -36.05
C VAL A 156 -4.69 52.23 -35.47
N SER A 157 -4.96 52.22 -34.16
CA SER A 157 -5.93 51.28 -33.57
C SER A 157 -7.36 51.49 -34.11
N ALA A 158 -7.74 52.72 -34.48
CA ALA A 158 -9.02 53.05 -35.10
C ALA A 158 -9.06 52.86 -36.63
N THR A 159 -7.92 52.63 -37.30
CA THR A 159 -7.84 52.56 -38.79
C THR A 159 -7.96 51.12 -39.32
N SER A 160 -8.51 50.17 -38.56
CA SER A 160 -8.96 48.87 -39.12
C SER A 160 -10.42 48.91 -39.62
N SER A 161 -11.14 50.02 -39.45
CA SER A 161 -12.46 50.26 -40.04
C SER A 161 -12.40 51.48 -40.97
N ALA A 162 -12.80 51.28 -42.23
CA ALA A 162 -12.89 52.30 -43.28
C ALA A 162 -13.76 53.52 -42.88
N PRO A 163 -13.60 54.71 -43.51
CA PRO A 163 -14.29 55.92 -43.08
C PRO A 163 -15.77 55.89 -43.48
N MET A 164 -16.66 55.77 -42.49
CA MET A 164 -18.08 56.12 -42.59
C MET A 164 -18.31 57.51 -41.98
N PRO A 165 -19.27 58.30 -42.47
CA PRO A 165 -19.53 59.63 -41.94
C PRO A 165 -19.97 59.53 -40.48
N ALA A 166 -19.41 60.41 -39.64
CA ALA A 166 -19.56 60.39 -38.19
C ALA A 166 -21.04 60.47 -37.77
N PRO A 167 -21.56 59.54 -36.96
CA PRO A 167 -22.72 59.84 -36.15
C PRO A 167 -22.25 60.64 -34.91
N GLU A 168 -23.15 61.52 -34.49
CA GLU A 168 -23.06 62.35 -33.30
C GLU A 168 -22.57 61.54 -32.08
N LYS A 169 -21.51 62.02 -31.42
CA LYS A 169 -20.91 61.35 -30.25
C LYS A 169 -21.88 61.42 -29.07
N ASP A 170 -22.54 60.30 -28.77
CA ASP A 170 -23.24 60.09 -27.51
C ASP A 170 -22.26 59.50 -26.47
N GLY A 171 -22.27 60.02 -25.24
CA GLY A 171 -21.26 59.73 -24.21
C GLY A 171 -21.22 58.27 -23.73
N GLY A 172 -22.20 57.45 -24.12
CA GLY A 172 -22.27 56.01 -23.81
C GLY A 172 -21.31 55.14 -24.64
N ASP A 173 -21.00 55.54 -25.88
CA ASP A 173 -20.16 54.73 -26.80
C ASP A 173 -18.66 54.79 -26.43
N ASP A 174 -18.18 55.92 -25.89
CA ASP A 174 -16.79 56.06 -25.40
C ASP A 174 -16.55 55.22 -24.12
N LEU A 175 -17.57 55.03 -23.28
CA LEU A 175 -17.47 54.19 -22.08
C LEU A 175 -17.49 52.70 -22.44
N MET A 176 -18.32 52.27 -23.39
CA MET A 176 -18.34 50.88 -23.85
C MET A 176 -17.04 50.49 -24.58
N THR A 177 -16.50 51.36 -25.43
CA THR A 177 -15.26 51.09 -26.17
C THR A 177 -14.01 51.07 -25.28
N SER A 178 -13.94 51.95 -24.28
CA SER A 178 -12.87 51.93 -23.26
C SER A 178 -12.97 50.70 -22.35
N ALA A 179 -14.18 50.29 -21.96
CA ALA A 179 -14.39 49.06 -21.21
C ALA A 179 -14.01 47.81 -22.03
N ALA A 180 -14.37 47.77 -23.32
CA ALA A 180 -14.05 46.65 -24.21
C ALA A 180 -12.53 46.50 -24.44
N SER A 181 -11.82 47.60 -24.65
CA SER A 181 -10.36 47.59 -24.82
C SER A 181 -9.63 47.21 -23.53
N ALA A 182 -10.10 47.68 -22.37
CA ALA A 182 -9.58 47.24 -21.06
C ALA A 182 -9.82 45.73 -20.83
N ALA A 183 -11.00 45.22 -21.18
CA ALA A 183 -11.33 43.80 -21.08
C ALA A 183 -10.45 42.94 -22.01
N PHE A 184 -10.20 43.41 -23.23
CA PHE A 184 -9.30 42.74 -24.19
C PHE A 184 -7.86 42.71 -23.67
N GLY A 185 -7.34 43.82 -23.12
CA GLY A 185 -6.01 43.86 -22.50
C GLY A 185 -5.89 42.91 -21.32
N LEU A 186 -6.91 42.87 -20.45
CA LEU A 186 -6.95 41.93 -19.31
C LEU A 186 -6.93 40.47 -19.79
N LEU A 187 -7.65 40.15 -20.86
CA LEU A 187 -7.66 38.83 -21.47
C LEU A 187 -6.28 38.44 -22.00
N VAL A 188 -5.65 39.32 -22.80
CA VAL A 188 -4.32 39.07 -23.39
C VAL A 188 -3.26 38.90 -22.30
N TYR A 189 -3.21 39.79 -21.32
CA TYR A 189 -2.27 39.70 -20.20
C TYR A 189 -2.59 38.57 -19.24
N GLY A 190 -3.86 38.17 -19.12
CA GLY A 190 -4.25 36.98 -18.36
C GLY A 190 -3.70 35.70 -19.00
N LEU A 191 -3.90 35.55 -20.32
CA LEU A 191 -3.39 34.41 -21.09
C LEU A 191 -1.86 34.36 -21.06
N ALA A 192 -1.19 35.48 -21.32
CA ALA A 192 0.27 35.59 -21.27
C ALA A 192 0.85 35.49 -19.86
N GLY A 193 0.09 35.90 -18.83
CA GLY A 193 0.48 35.95 -17.42
C GLY A 193 0.31 34.63 -16.66
N GLY A 194 -0.07 33.54 -17.34
CA GLY A 194 -0.08 32.20 -16.73
C GLY A 194 -1.40 31.77 -16.10
N TRP A 195 -2.51 32.49 -16.32
CA TRP A 195 -3.82 32.12 -15.79
C TRP A 195 -4.32 30.75 -16.29
N LEU A 196 -3.96 30.34 -17.51
CA LEU A 196 -4.24 28.98 -18.02
C LEU A 196 -3.58 27.87 -17.19
N ALA A 197 -2.53 28.18 -16.45
CA ALA A 197 -1.78 27.23 -15.64
C ALA A 197 -2.46 26.96 -14.28
N VAL A 198 -3.36 27.83 -13.82
CA VAL A 198 -4.17 27.66 -12.60
C VAL A 198 -5.02 26.39 -12.68
N GLY A 199 -5.66 26.15 -13.84
CA GLY A 199 -6.44 24.94 -14.04
C GLY A 199 -5.60 23.65 -13.96
N ARG A 200 -4.34 23.69 -14.38
CA ARG A 200 -3.40 22.55 -14.20
C ARG A 200 -3.01 22.39 -12.74
N TYR A 201 -2.74 23.47 -12.02
CA TYR A 201 -2.45 23.44 -10.58
C TYR A 201 -3.56 22.76 -9.78
N PHE A 202 -4.83 23.14 -9.99
CA PHE A 202 -5.95 22.50 -9.28
C PHE A 202 -6.14 21.02 -9.67
N ARG A 203 -5.84 20.63 -10.92
CA ARG A 203 -5.86 19.22 -11.33
C ARG A 203 -4.76 18.39 -10.67
N GLU A 204 -3.55 18.96 -10.52
CA GLU A 204 -2.45 18.30 -9.79
C GLU A 204 -2.85 18.00 -8.34
N ILE A 205 -3.46 18.99 -7.65
CA ILE A 205 -3.90 18.82 -6.26
C ILE A 205 -4.98 17.74 -6.13
N ARG A 206 -6.02 17.78 -6.99
CA ARG A 206 -7.11 16.80 -6.93
C ARG A 206 -6.60 15.37 -7.13
N ARG A 207 -5.71 15.15 -8.10
CA ARG A 207 -5.12 13.83 -8.35
C ARG A 207 -4.24 13.34 -7.20
N ALA A 208 -3.47 14.24 -6.57
CA ALA A 208 -2.68 13.88 -5.41
C ALA A 208 -3.56 13.42 -4.24
N GLN A 209 -4.72 14.08 -4.04
CA GLN A 209 -5.71 13.69 -3.03
C GLN A 209 -6.37 12.34 -3.37
N GLU A 210 -6.75 12.11 -4.62
CA GLU A 210 -7.34 10.84 -5.07
C GLU A 210 -6.40 9.66 -4.81
N ILE A 211 -5.12 9.79 -5.18
CA ILE A 211 -4.10 8.76 -4.94
C ILE A 211 -3.90 8.52 -3.44
N ALA A 212 -3.93 9.58 -2.61
CA ALA A 212 -3.80 9.43 -1.17
C ALA A 212 -4.98 8.65 -0.55
N ILE A 213 -6.20 8.94 -0.99
CA ILE A 213 -7.42 8.23 -0.54
C ILE A 213 -7.40 6.77 -1.00
N GLU A 214 -7.01 6.51 -2.25
CA GLU A 214 -6.90 5.14 -2.78
C GLU A 214 -5.88 4.31 -1.99
N ARG A 215 -4.72 4.89 -1.66
CA ARG A 215 -3.71 4.23 -0.82
C ARG A 215 -4.25 3.91 0.57
N GLU A 216 -4.93 4.85 1.20
CA GLU A 216 -5.52 4.63 2.52
C GLU A 216 -6.57 3.51 2.50
N ARG A 217 -7.38 3.43 1.44
CA ARG A 217 -8.34 2.33 1.24
C ARG A 217 -7.64 0.99 1.05
N ALA A 218 -6.64 0.92 0.16
CA ALA A 218 -5.88 -0.30 -0.08
C ALA A 218 -5.19 -0.81 1.20
N ASP A 219 -4.63 0.08 2.01
CA ASP A 219 -4.01 -0.27 3.29
C ASP A 219 -5.04 -0.81 4.30
N ARG A 220 -6.25 -0.23 4.34
CA ARG A 220 -7.34 -0.72 5.19
C ARG A 220 -7.81 -2.11 4.75
N ASP A 221 -8.03 -2.31 3.46
CA ASP A 221 -8.47 -3.59 2.91
C ASP A 221 -7.44 -4.70 3.16
N ALA A 222 -6.15 -4.40 2.97
CA ALA A 222 -5.07 -5.34 3.25
C ALA A 222 -5.00 -5.73 4.74
N ARG A 223 -5.18 -4.76 5.66
CA ARG A 223 -5.24 -5.04 7.11
C ARG A 223 -6.44 -5.90 7.46
N GLN A 224 -7.60 -5.62 6.85
CA GLN A 224 -8.82 -6.38 7.12
C GLN A 224 -8.69 -7.82 6.61
N ALA A 225 -8.19 -8.03 5.39
CA ALA A 225 -7.91 -9.37 4.86
C ALA A 225 -6.91 -10.15 5.73
N ALA A 226 -5.88 -9.48 6.26
CA ALA A 226 -4.93 -10.11 7.18
C ALA A 226 -5.57 -10.49 8.53
N LEU A 227 -6.46 -9.64 9.06
CA LEU A 227 -7.22 -9.95 10.27
C LEU A 227 -8.18 -11.13 10.04
N ASP A 228 -8.91 -11.14 8.94
CA ASP A 228 -9.84 -12.21 8.60
C ASP A 228 -9.11 -13.54 8.42
N THR A 229 -7.95 -13.52 7.76
CA THR A 229 -7.07 -14.70 7.64
C THR A 229 -6.59 -15.18 9.01
N ARG A 230 -6.18 -14.26 9.89
CA ARG A 230 -5.75 -14.59 11.25
C ARG A 230 -6.89 -15.14 12.10
N LEU A 231 -8.09 -14.60 11.97
CA LEU A 231 -9.30 -15.10 12.63
C LEU A 231 -9.68 -16.48 12.12
N ALA A 232 -9.62 -16.72 10.80
CA ALA A 232 -9.85 -18.02 10.20
C ALA A 232 -8.83 -19.07 10.70
N LEU A 233 -7.55 -18.70 10.79
CA LEU A 233 -6.50 -19.56 11.36
C LEU A 233 -6.75 -19.88 12.84
N LEU A 234 -7.24 -18.92 13.63
CA LEU A 234 -7.60 -19.15 15.03
C LEU A 234 -8.85 -20.01 15.19
N GLN A 235 -9.86 -19.81 14.33
CA GLN A 235 -11.10 -20.61 14.33
C GLN A 235 -10.85 -22.06 13.89
N ALA A 236 -9.88 -22.30 13.01
CA ALA A 236 -9.54 -23.62 12.52
C ALA A 236 -8.84 -24.53 13.56
N GLN A 237 -8.33 -23.97 14.66
CA GLN A 237 -7.45 -24.69 15.60
C GLN A 237 -8.17 -25.41 16.75
N VAL A 238 -9.48 -25.30 16.88
CA VAL A 238 -10.28 -26.14 17.79
C VAL A 238 -11.38 -26.80 16.96
N GLU A 239 -11.40 -28.14 16.87
CA GLU A 239 -12.46 -28.85 16.13
C GLU A 239 -13.83 -28.45 16.71
N PRO A 240 -14.65 -27.64 16.01
CA PRO A 240 -15.89 -27.13 16.58
C PRO A 240 -16.84 -28.28 16.94
N HIS A 241 -16.74 -29.37 16.17
CA HIS A 241 -17.50 -30.59 16.39
C HIS A 241 -17.19 -31.26 17.73
N PHE A 242 -15.91 -31.33 18.15
CA PHE A 242 -15.53 -31.89 19.44
C PHE A 242 -16.17 -31.12 20.60
N LEU A 243 -16.15 -29.78 20.54
CA LEU A 243 -16.80 -28.94 21.54
C LEU A 243 -18.31 -29.18 21.58
N PHE A 244 -18.99 -29.19 20.43
CA PHE A 244 -20.42 -29.44 20.38
C PHE A 244 -20.79 -30.84 20.90
N ASN A 245 -20.01 -31.87 20.56
CA ASN A 245 -20.24 -33.24 21.05
C ASN A 245 -20.05 -33.34 22.56
N THR A 246 -19.01 -32.69 23.09
CA THR A 246 -18.73 -32.69 24.53
C THR A 246 -19.84 -31.96 25.29
N LEU A 247 -20.27 -30.79 24.83
CA LEU A 247 -21.37 -30.03 25.44
C LEU A 247 -22.71 -30.77 25.34
N SER A 248 -22.97 -31.45 24.23
CA SER A 248 -24.18 -32.26 24.07
C SER A 248 -24.19 -33.46 25.02
N SER A 249 -23.02 -34.09 25.24
CA SER A 249 -22.85 -35.16 26.22
C SER A 249 -23.09 -34.64 27.64
N VAL A 250 -22.51 -33.49 27.99
CA VAL A 250 -22.74 -32.82 29.27
C VAL A 250 -24.23 -32.54 29.47
N ARG A 251 -24.92 -32.00 28.46
CA ARG A 251 -26.37 -31.71 28.53
C ARG A 251 -27.18 -32.97 28.86
N SER A 252 -26.81 -34.12 28.29
CA SER A 252 -27.44 -35.41 28.60
C SER A 252 -27.14 -35.89 30.01
N LEU A 253 -25.93 -35.63 30.54
CA LEU A 253 -25.50 -36.07 31.87
C LEU A 253 -26.06 -35.19 33.00
N VAL A 254 -26.42 -33.93 32.74
CA VAL A 254 -26.89 -33.00 33.79
C VAL A 254 -28.08 -33.55 34.58
N THR A 255 -28.97 -34.29 33.92
CA THR A 255 -30.16 -34.87 34.57
C THR A 255 -29.92 -36.27 35.15
N THR A 256 -29.02 -37.07 34.56
CA THR A 256 -28.81 -38.48 34.95
C THR A 256 -27.60 -38.69 35.86
N GLU A 257 -26.50 -37.96 35.65
CA GLU A 257 -25.22 -38.10 36.34
C GLU A 257 -24.57 -36.70 36.59
N PRO A 258 -25.16 -35.86 37.46
CA PRO A 258 -24.78 -34.45 37.60
C PRO A 258 -23.35 -34.22 38.12
N GLU A 259 -22.79 -35.15 38.88
CA GLU A 259 -21.37 -35.10 39.31
C GLU A 259 -20.42 -35.33 38.13
N ARG A 260 -20.76 -36.28 37.25
CA ARG A 260 -19.97 -36.57 36.04
C ARG A 260 -20.07 -35.45 35.02
N ALA A 261 -21.23 -34.80 34.90
CA ALA A 261 -21.41 -33.61 34.10
C ALA A 261 -20.47 -32.47 34.56
N ARG A 262 -20.40 -32.21 35.88
CA ARG A 262 -19.47 -31.22 36.47
C ARG A 262 -18.01 -31.58 36.20
N ALA A 263 -17.61 -32.82 36.49
CA ALA A 263 -16.26 -33.28 36.21
C ALA A 263 -15.87 -33.16 34.72
N THR A 264 -16.83 -33.36 33.81
CA THR A 264 -16.61 -33.21 32.37
C THR A 264 -16.40 -31.73 32.00
N ILE A 265 -17.16 -30.81 32.60
CA ILE A 265 -17.00 -29.36 32.39
C ILE A 265 -15.63 -28.90 32.90
N ASP A 266 -15.22 -29.35 34.09
CA ASP A 266 -13.92 -28.99 34.68
C ASP A 266 -12.76 -29.51 33.82
N ALA A 267 -12.83 -30.78 33.40
CA ALA A 267 -11.83 -31.36 32.51
C ALA A 267 -11.79 -30.68 31.12
N LEU A 268 -12.94 -30.21 30.62
CA LEU A 268 -13.00 -29.41 29.38
C LEU A 268 -12.36 -28.03 29.57
N ALA A 269 -12.60 -27.37 30.71
CA ALA A 269 -11.96 -26.11 31.03
C ALA A 269 -10.44 -26.26 31.14
N ASP A 270 -9.96 -27.34 31.76
CA ASP A 270 -8.52 -27.63 31.89
C ASP A 270 -7.88 -27.96 30.54
N TYR A 271 -8.55 -28.72 29.69
CA TYR A 271 -8.11 -28.93 28.31
C TYR A 271 -7.99 -27.61 27.54
N LEU A 272 -9.02 -26.75 27.59
CA LEU A 272 -8.99 -25.45 26.93
C LEU A 272 -7.90 -24.52 27.50
N ARG A 273 -7.68 -24.52 28.81
CA ARG A 273 -6.58 -23.78 29.46
C ARG A 273 -5.20 -24.28 29.04
N ALA A 274 -5.04 -25.58 28.80
CA ALA A 274 -3.79 -26.15 28.31
C ALA A 274 -3.54 -25.79 26.84
N THR A 275 -4.59 -25.81 26.01
CA THR A 275 -4.50 -25.63 24.55
C THR A 275 -4.44 -24.15 24.12
N ILE A 276 -5.33 -23.28 24.63
CA ILE A 276 -5.47 -21.87 24.19
C ILE A 276 -4.17 -21.03 24.27
N PRO A 277 -3.40 -21.04 25.38
CA PRO A 277 -2.16 -20.26 25.47
C PRO A 277 -1.07 -20.72 24.50
N ARG A 278 -1.18 -21.93 23.96
CA ARG A 278 -0.25 -22.54 23.02
C ARG A 278 -0.67 -22.23 21.58
N LEU A 279 -1.98 -22.23 21.29
CA LEU A 279 -2.55 -21.68 20.05
C LEU A 279 -2.21 -20.19 19.84
N ARG A 280 -2.17 -19.40 20.93
CA ARG A 280 -1.86 -17.96 20.88
C ARG A 280 -0.37 -17.64 20.72
N ARG A 281 0.53 -18.52 21.16
CA ARG A 281 1.98 -18.31 21.10
C ARG A 281 2.61 -18.83 19.81
N ASP A 282 2.01 -19.84 19.17
CA ASP A 282 2.72 -20.69 18.20
C ASP A 282 2.20 -20.66 16.76
N ALA A 283 1.30 -19.74 16.39
CA ALA A 283 0.96 -19.56 14.96
C ALA A 283 2.16 -19.06 14.12
N THR A 284 3.28 -18.68 14.76
CA THR A 284 4.51 -18.20 14.11
C THR A 284 5.80 -18.63 14.82
N SER A 285 5.71 -19.32 15.97
CA SER A 285 6.87 -19.74 16.75
C SER A 285 7.26 -21.18 16.41
N LEU A 286 8.52 -21.38 16.04
CA LEU A 286 9.11 -22.67 15.68
C LEU A 286 9.58 -23.47 16.91
N ASP A 287 9.17 -23.10 18.13
CA ASP A 287 9.76 -23.57 19.40
C ASP A 287 8.78 -24.36 20.29
N SER A 288 8.05 -25.31 19.70
CA SER A 288 7.24 -26.28 20.46
C SER A 288 8.06 -27.52 20.85
N SER A 289 7.94 -27.96 22.10
CA SER A 289 8.58 -29.18 22.64
C SER A 289 7.62 -30.37 22.73
N LEU A 290 8.16 -31.60 22.72
CA LEU A 290 7.39 -32.83 22.92
C LEU A 290 6.66 -32.82 24.27
N GLY A 291 7.32 -32.33 25.33
CA GLY A 291 6.72 -32.22 26.66
C GLY A 291 5.47 -31.37 26.66
N GLN A 292 5.50 -30.24 25.92
CA GLN A 292 4.31 -29.44 25.74
C GLN A 292 3.20 -30.24 25.04
N GLN A 293 3.49 -30.92 23.93
CA GLN A 293 2.45 -31.69 23.25
C GLN A 293 1.86 -32.80 24.14
N LEU A 294 2.70 -33.46 24.93
CA LEU A 294 2.26 -34.48 25.89
C LEU A 294 1.33 -33.93 26.97
N ASP A 295 1.57 -32.72 27.50
CA ASP A 295 0.68 -32.11 28.49
C ASP A 295 -0.74 -31.91 27.93
N VAL A 296 -0.84 -31.47 26.67
CA VAL A 296 -2.13 -31.24 26.01
C VAL A 296 -2.84 -32.57 25.78
N CYS A 297 -2.11 -33.60 25.33
CA CYS A 297 -2.63 -34.96 25.19
C CYS A 297 -3.10 -35.52 26.53
N GLU A 298 -2.40 -35.25 27.63
CA GLU A 298 -2.78 -35.70 28.96
C GLU A 298 -4.10 -35.06 29.42
N SER A 299 -4.25 -33.74 29.26
CA SER A 299 -5.51 -33.05 29.55
C SER A 299 -6.66 -33.57 28.67
N TYR A 300 -6.42 -33.80 27.38
CA TYR A 300 -7.42 -34.34 26.46
C TYR A 300 -7.85 -35.77 26.86
N LEU A 301 -6.88 -36.65 27.13
CA LEU A 301 -7.16 -38.02 27.57
C LEU A 301 -7.87 -38.05 28.92
N ALA A 302 -7.56 -37.15 29.85
CA ALA A 302 -8.26 -37.03 31.12
C ALA A 302 -9.75 -36.68 30.91
N LEU A 303 -10.04 -35.70 30.05
CA LEU A 303 -11.41 -35.36 29.66
C LEU A 303 -12.14 -36.56 29.03
N MET A 304 -11.48 -37.26 28.10
CA MET A 304 -12.07 -38.43 27.46
C MET A 304 -12.32 -39.59 28.44
N ARG A 305 -11.46 -39.78 29.45
CA ARG A 305 -11.70 -40.76 30.53
C ARG A 305 -12.93 -40.40 31.35
N VAL A 306 -13.14 -39.14 31.71
CA VAL A 306 -14.38 -38.72 32.40
C VAL A 306 -15.60 -39.00 31.53
N ARG A 307 -15.52 -38.70 30.22
CA ARG A 307 -16.61 -38.91 29.28
C ARG A 307 -16.94 -40.39 29.04
N MET A 308 -15.93 -41.26 28.97
CA MET A 308 -16.10 -42.69 28.64
C MET A 308 -16.15 -43.60 29.88
N GLY A 309 -15.77 -43.08 31.05
CA GLY A 309 -15.68 -43.85 32.30
C GLY A 309 -14.60 -44.93 32.22
N GLU A 310 -14.82 -46.04 32.92
CA GLU A 310 -13.93 -47.21 32.97
C GLU A 310 -13.67 -47.88 31.61
N ARG A 311 -14.36 -47.46 30.54
CA ARG A 311 -14.16 -47.99 29.19
C ARG A 311 -12.86 -47.54 28.55
N LEU A 312 -12.30 -46.40 28.94
CA LEU A 312 -11.07 -45.89 28.35
C LEU A 312 -9.92 -46.01 29.34
N SER A 313 -8.95 -46.85 29.01
CA SER A 313 -7.63 -46.82 29.65
C SER A 313 -6.67 -46.02 28.78
N SER A 314 -5.82 -45.19 29.36
CA SER A 314 -4.77 -44.57 28.56
C SER A 314 -3.50 -44.31 29.34
N ARG A 315 -2.36 -44.47 28.67
CA ARG A 315 -1.02 -44.39 29.27
C ARG A 315 -0.09 -43.58 28.39
N ILE A 316 0.69 -42.70 29.01
CA ILE A 316 1.79 -41.98 28.35
C ILE A 316 3.11 -42.53 28.92
N GLN A 317 3.94 -43.11 28.05
CA GLN A 317 5.21 -43.75 28.38
C GLN A 317 6.34 -43.03 27.64
N VAL A 318 6.75 -41.88 28.14
CA VAL A 318 7.82 -41.08 27.55
C VAL A 318 8.88 -40.77 28.59
N GLU A 319 10.14 -41.06 28.27
CA GLU A 319 11.25 -40.75 29.16
C GLU A 319 11.40 -39.23 29.36
N PRO A 320 11.68 -38.75 30.59
CA PRO A 320 11.74 -37.32 30.89
C PRO A 320 12.69 -36.53 29.98
N ARG A 321 13.81 -37.14 29.58
CA ARG A 321 14.82 -36.52 28.69
C ARG A 321 14.29 -36.18 27.29
N LEU A 322 13.25 -36.87 26.83
CA LEU A 322 12.66 -36.65 25.49
C LEU A 322 11.71 -35.46 25.48
N ARG A 323 11.20 -35.04 26.65
CA ARG A 323 10.22 -33.95 26.76
C ARG A 323 10.76 -32.60 26.29
N SER A 324 12.08 -32.38 26.31
CA SER A 324 12.71 -31.15 25.82
C SER A 324 13.03 -31.16 24.32
N LEU A 325 12.78 -32.26 23.62
CA LEU A 325 13.01 -32.33 22.19
C LEU A 325 11.94 -31.52 21.45
N SER A 326 12.34 -30.95 20.33
CA SER A 326 11.49 -30.21 19.41
C SER A 326 10.45 -31.14 18.78
N PHE A 327 9.16 -30.77 18.84
CA PHE A 327 8.09 -31.55 18.23
C PHE A 327 6.99 -30.63 17.65
N PRO A 328 6.47 -30.89 16.43
CA PRO A 328 5.47 -30.03 15.78
C PRO A 328 4.24 -29.78 16.66
N PRO A 329 3.76 -28.53 16.75
CA PRO A 329 2.58 -28.22 17.54
C PRO A 329 1.36 -28.95 16.97
N LEU A 330 0.49 -29.40 17.86
CA LEU A 330 -0.83 -30.02 17.60
C LEU A 330 -0.81 -31.38 16.90
N VAL A 331 0.30 -31.81 16.27
CA VAL A 331 0.40 -33.12 15.61
C VAL A 331 0.05 -34.27 16.54
N LEU A 332 0.65 -34.30 17.74
CA LEU A 332 0.41 -35.40 18.69
C LEU A 332 -1.04 -35.43 19.18
N VAL A 333 -1.62 -34.26 19.42
CA VAL A 333 -3.02 -34.13 19.86
C VAL A 333 -3.96 -34.64 18.77
N THR A 334 -3.74 -34.25 17.52
CA THR A 334 -4.54 -34.74 16.37
C THR A 334 -4.45 -36.25 16.20
N LEU A 335 -3.28 -36.87 16.45
CA LEU A 335 -3.16 -38.33 16.43
C LEU A 335 -3.96 -39.01 17.54
N VAL A 336 -3.93 -38.47 18.75
CA VAL A 336 -4.71 -38.98 19.89
C VAL A 336 -6.21 -38.79 19.66
N GLU A 337 -6.64 -37.65 19.10
CA GLU A 337 -8.03 -37.39 18.72
C GLU A 337 -8.52 -38.41 17.67
N ASN A 338 -7.69 -38.68 16.65
CA ASN A 338 -8.01 -39.69 15.64
C ASN A 338 -8.14 -41.09 16.24
N ALA A 339 -7.24 -41.49 17.13
CA ALA A 339 -7.30 -42.78 17.83
C ALA A 339 -8.59 -42.91 18.65
N ILE A 340 -9.01 -41.86 19.36
CA ILE A 340 -10.27 -41.84 20.11
C ILE A 340 -11.47 -41.95 19.17
N ARG A 341 -11.60 -41.02 18.23
CA ARG A 341 -12.78 -40.89 17.36
C ARG A 341 -13.03 -42.13 16.51
N HIS A 342 -11.95 -42.73 16.02
CA HIS A 342 -12.05 -43.76 15.00
C HIS A 342 -11.75 -45.17 15.53
N GLY A 343 -10.85 -45.27 16.50
CA GLY A 343 -10.52 -46.53 17.16
C GLY A 343 -11.47 -46.83 18.33
N VAL A 344 -11.50 -45.91 19.31
CA VAL A 344 -12.10 -46.16 20.64
C VAL A 344 -13.61 -45.92 20.68
N GLU A 345 -14.11 -44.78 20.20
CA GLU A 345 -15.54 -44.44 20.24
C GLU A 345 -16.43 -45.48 19.56
N PRO A 346 -16.08 -46.04 18.38
CA PRO A 346 -16.92 -47.03 17.71
C PRO A 346 -16.80 -48.45 18.31
N LYS A 347 -15.78 -48.71 19.15
CA LYS A 347 -15.57 -50.03 19.78
C LYS A 347 -16.52 -50.21 20.95
N VAL A 348 -17.30 -51.28 20.96
CA VAL A 348 -18.12 -51.67 22.13
C VAL A 348 -17.22 -52.36 23.15
N GLY A 349 -17.25 -51.90 24.41
CA GLY A 349 -16.44 -52.44 25.51
C GLY A 349 -15.21 -51.58 25.86
N PRO A 350 -14.25 -52.15 26.62
CA PRO A 350 -13.01 -51.48 27.02
C PRO A 350 -12.07 -51.23 25.84
N ALA A 351 -11.36 -50.12 25.88
CA ALA A 351 -10.36 -49.74 24.90
C ALA A 351 -9.17 -49.04 25.56
N SER A 352 -8.01 -49.16 24.94
CA SER A 352 -6.76 -48.61 25.45
C SER A 352 -6.05 -47.74 24.40
N ILE A 353 -5.43 -46.66 24.87
CA ILE A 353 -4.52 -45.82 24.09
C ILE A 353 -3.18 -45.72 24.81
N VAL A 354 -2.10 -45.97 24.09
CA VAL A 354 -0.72 -45.81 24.56
C VAL A 354 -0.02 -44.78 23.69
N VAL A 355 0.59 -43.78 24.35
CA VAL A 355 1.49 -42.82 23.71
C VAL A 355 2.90 -43.09 24.20
N ASP A 356 3.81 -43.41 23.30
CA ASP A 356 5.21 -43.68 23.61
C ASP A 356 6.15 -42.90 22.69
N ALA A 357 7.39 -42.70 23.13
CA ALA A 357 8.42 -42.07 22.32
C ALA A 357 9.79 -42.68 22.59
N ALA A 358 10.58 -42.82 21.54
CA ALA A 358 11.93 -43.38 21.59
C ALA A 358 12.90 -42.56 20.74
N LEU A 359 14.18 -42.63 21.10
CA LEU A 359 15.27 -42.19 20.22
C LEU A 359 15.80 -43.38 19.46
N ASP A 360 16.00 -43.20 18.17
CA ASP A 360 16.64 -44.15 17.27
C ASP A 360 17.78 -43.44 16.54
N THR A 361 18.94 -44.08 16.43
CA THR A 361 20.09 -43.51 15.71
C THR A 361 20.28 -44.28 14.42
N ASP A 362 20.17 -43.58 13.28
CA ASP A 362 20.28 -44.22 11.97
C ASP A 362 21.75 -44.54 11.63
N ALA A 363 21.98 -45.33 10.58
CA ALA A 363 23.30 -45.70 10.07
C ALA A 363 24.19 -44.50 9.69
N SER A 364 23.58 -43.31 9.47
CA SER A 364 24.27 -42.04 9.26
C SER A 364 24.72 -41.34 10.56
N ASN A 365 24.49 -41.96 11.73
CA ASN A 365 24.76 -41.41 13.06
C ASN A 365 23.93 -40.15 13.40
N ASP A 366 22.76 -40.01 12.78
CA ASP A 366 21.77 -38.99 13.09
C ASP A 366 20.76 -39.52 14.12
N ASP A 367 20.44 -38.71 15.13
CA ASP A 367 19.41 -39.02 16.11
C ASP A 367 18.01 -38.69 15.57
N TRP A 368 17.10 -39.64 15.72
CA TRP A 368 15.70 -39.56 15.31
C TRP A 368 14.79 -39.72 16.52
N LEU A 369 13.83 -38.82 16.65
CA LEU A 369 12.72 -38.95 17.58
C LEU A 369 11.58 -39.67 16.88
N GLU A 370 11.20 -40.82 17.42
CA GLU A 370 10.01 -41.56 17.01
C GLU A 370 8.95 -41.43 18.10
N VAL A 371 7.76 -40.96 17.73
CA VAL A 371 6.59 -40.84 18.62
C VAL A 371 5.48 -41.70 18.08
N ARG A 372 4.91 -42.56 18.93
CA ARG A 372 3.87 -43.51 18.55
C ARG A 372 2.60 -43.26 19.36
N VAL A 373 1.47 -43.39 18.68
CA VAL A 373 0.14 -43.47 19.29
C VAL A 373 -0.47 -44.79 18.86
N THR A 374 -0.71 -45.67 19.83
CA THR A 374 -1.27 -47.02 19.61
C THR A 374 -2.63 -47.11 20.27
N ASP A 375 -3.64 -47.57 19.54
CA ASP A 375 -4.95 -47.93 20.09
C ASP A 375 -5.27 -49.41 19.83
N ASP A 376 -6.11 -50.00 20.68
CA ASP A 376 -6.66 -51.36 20.52
C ASP A 376 -8.09 -51.37 19.96
N GLY A 377 -8.46 -50.29 19.28
CA GLY A 377 -9.81 -49.97 18.83
C GLY A 377 -10.33 -50.88 17.72
N MET A 378 -11.26 -50.37 16.92
CA MET A 378 -11.86 -51.13 15.81
C MET A 378 -10.89 -51.50 14.69
N GLY A 379 -9.72 -50.85 14.63
CA GLY A 379 -8.72 -50.98 13.56
C GLY A 379 -8.98 -50.04 12.37
N LEU A 380 -8.01 -49.97 11.46
CA LEU A 380 -8.14 -49.19 10.23
C LEU A 380 -9.20 -49.82 9.31
N ARG A 381 -10.24 -49.06 8.96
CA ARG A 381 -11.23 -49.47 7.95
C ARG A 381 -10.79 -49.01 6.56
N GLU A 382 -11.21 -49.69 5.50
CA GLU A 382 -10.95 -49.24 4.12
C GLU A 382 -11.51 -47.82 3.90
N GLY A 383 -10.69 -46.93 3.33
CA GLY A 383 -11.01 -45.49 3.16
C GLY A 383 -10.50 -44.57 4.28
N PHE A 384 -9.87 -45.10 5.33
CA PHE A 384 -9.16 -44.30 6.31
C PHE A 384 -7.86 -43.74 5.71
N GLY A 385 -7.74 -42.41 5.63
CA GLY A 385 -6.54 -41.74 5.11
C GLY A 385 -6.78 -40.43 4.36
N THR A 386 -8.02 -40.12 3.99
CA THR A 386 -8.37 -38.93 3.17
C THR A 386 -8.99 -37.78 3.97
N GLY A 387 -9.06 -37.90 5.30
CA GLY A 387 -9.59 -36.84 6.16
C GLY A 387 -8.63 -35.64 6.24
N VAL A 388 -9.20 -34.43 6.28
CA VAL A 388 -8.48 -33.15 6.38
C VAL A 388 -7.42 -33.16 7.50
N GLY A 389 -7.68 -33.87 8.61
CA GLY A 389 -6.76 -33.95 9.76
C GLY A 389 -5.42 -34.67 9.51
N LEU A 390 -5.37 -35.72 8.67
CA LEU A 390 -4.10 -36.41 8.36
C LEU A 390 -3.29 -35.65 7.30
N GLY A 391 -3.97 -35.00 6.35
CA GLY A 391 -3.33 -34.09 5.39
C GLY A 391 -2.62 -32.94 6.09
N ASN A 392 -3.27 -32.33 7.09
CA ASN A 392 -2.68 -31.27 7.91
C ASN A 392 -1.42 -31.73 8.67
N ILE A 393 -1.36 -32.99 9.12
CA ILE A 393 -0.16 -33.54 9.78
C ILE A 393 0.99 -33.64 8.78
N VAL A 394 0.74 -34.17 7.59
CA VAL A 394 1.77 -34.29 6.53
C VAL A 394 2.27 -32.92 6.10
N GLU A 395 1.39 -31.96 5.87
CA GLU A 395 1.75 -30.58 5.53
C GLU A 395 2.54 -29.89 6.66
N SER A 396 2.13 -30.06 7.91
CA SER A 396 2.83 -29.52 9.09
C SER A 396 4.24 -30.11 9.24
N LEU A 397 4.38 -31.42 9.02
CA LEU A 397 5.67 -32.10 9.07
C LEU A 397 6.60 -31.64 7.93
N ALA A 398 6.06 -31.54 6.70
CA ALA A 398 6.81 -31.06 5.53
C ALA A 398 7.26 -29.61 5.69
N ALA A 399 6.41 -28.73 6.22
CA ALA A 399 6.74 -27.32 6.45
C ALA A 399 7.91 -27.13 7.43
N ARG A 400 8.08 -28.04 8.40
CA ARG A 400 9.10 -27.90 9.46
C ARG A 400 10.38 -28.71 9.20
N HIS A 401 10.25 -29.90 8.65
CA HIS A 401 11.35 -30.85 8.52
C HIS A 401 11.62 -31.26 7.07
N GLY A 402 10.85 -30.72 6.10
CA GLY A 402 10.93 -31.12 4.70
C GLY A 402 10.78 -32.62 4.54
N ASP A 403 11.59 -33.20 3.66
CA ASP A 403 11.58 -34.64 3.35
C ASP A 403 12.19 -35.50 4.48
N ARG A 404 12.69 -34.90 5.56
CA ARG A 404 13.24 -35.65 6.68
C ARG A 404 12.17 -36.22 7.60
N ALA A 405 10.98 -35.63 7.67
CA ALA A 405 9.91 -36.18 8.50
C ALA A 405 9.18 -37.34 7.81
N ARG A 406 8.77 -38.33 8.60
CA ARG A 406 7.95 -39.45 8.13
C ARG A 406 6.74 -39.63 9.02
N PHE A 407 5.59 -39.85 8.40
CA PHE A 407 4.36 -40.27 9.07
C PHE A 407 3.92 -41.61 8.49
N SER A 408 3.58 -42.57 9.35
CA SER A 408 3.00 -43.84 8.94
C SER A 408 1.83 -44.21 9.84
N LEU A 409 0.76 -44.73 9.23
CA LEU A 409 -0.40 -45.26 9.91
C LEU A 409 -0.58 -46.72 9.50
N SER A 410 -0.62 -47.64 10.46
CA SER A 410 -0.70 -49.08 10.22
C SER A 410 -1.67 -49.74 11.21
N GLY A 411 -2.13 -50.96 10.91
CA GLY A 411 -2.94 -51.73 11.84
C GLY A 411 -2.09 -52.26 13.00
N ALA A 412 -2.62 -52.22 14.23
CA ALA A 412 -1.97 -52.84 15.39
C ALA A 412 -2.15 -54.37 15.36
N PRO A 413 -1.20 -55.16 15.91
CA PRO A 413 -1.36 -56.61 16.04
C PRO A 413 -2.65 -56.98 16.81
N GLY A 414 -3.47 -57.86 16.24
CA GLY A 414 -4.76 -58.27 16.82
C GLY A 414 -5.93 -57.38 16.36
N ARG A 415 -5.98 -56.12 16.82
CA ARG A 415 -6.97 -55.10 16.39
C ARG A 415 -6.50 -53.70 16.84
N GLY A 416 -6.87 -52.66 16.10
CA GLY A 416 -6.52 -51.27 16.40
C GLY A 416 -5.57 -50.64 15.38
N ALA A 417 -5.00 -49.49 15.69
CA ALA A 417 -4.09 -48.78 14.80
C ALA A 417 -2.84 -48.26 15.55
N VAL A 418 -1.76 -48.10 14.79
CA VAL A 418 -0.51 -47.50 15.23
C VAL A 418 -0.17 -46.35 14.28
N ALA A 419 -0.17 -45.13 14.82
CA ALA A 419 0.30 -43.95 14.15
C ALA A 419 1.72 -43.62 14.64
N ILE A 420 2.67 -43.49 13.72
CA ILE A 420 4.08 -43.23 14.02
C ILE A 420 4.51 -41.95 13.30
N VAL A 421 5.11 -41.04 14.05
CA VAL A 421 5.78 -39.84 13.54
C VAL A 421 7.27 -39.97 13.85
N ARG A 422 8.10 -39.89 12.81
CA ARG A 422 9.56 -39.94 12.91
C ARG A 422 10.14 -38.64 12.38
N ILE A 423 10.88 -37.93 13.23
CA ILE A 423 11.49 -36.62 12.92
C ILE A 423 12.93 -36.55 13.44
N PRO A 424 13.79 -35.68 12.88
CA PRO A 424 15.13 -35.46 13.44
C PRO A 424 15.06 -34.97 14.88
N ALA A 425 15.86 -35.55 15.78
CA ALA A 425 15.89 -35.17 17.19
C ALA A 425 16.67 -33.85 17.37
N LEU A 426 15.95 -32.74 17.41
CA LEU A 426 16.51 -31.41 17.68
C LEU A 426 16.15 -30.99 19.11
N ARG A 427 17.09 -30.41 19.85
CA ARG A 427 16.77 -29.74 21.11
C ARG A 427 16.09 -28.40 20.80
N THR A 428 15.06 -28.02 21.55
CA THR A 428 14.47 -26.68 21.40
C THR A 428 15.52 -25.63 21.74
N SER A 429 15.83 -24.74 20.80
CA SER A 429 16.83 -23.68 20.98
C SER A 429 16.32 -22.63 21.98
N GLY A 430 16.68 -22.78 23.25
CA GLY A 430 16.37 -21.81 24.30
C GLY A 430 17.53 -21.66 25.28
N LEU A 431 18.21 -20.51 25.21
CA LEU A 431 19.44 -20.08 25.91
C LEU A 431 20.77 -20.70 25.42
N ASP A 432 21.25 -20.21 24.28
CA ASP A 432 22.70 -20.00 24.13
C ASP A 432 22.96 -18.65 23.44
N SER A 433 23.02 -17.60 24.26
CA SER A 433 23.57 -16.29 23.86
C SER A 433 25.10 -16.32 23.92
N SER A 434 25.75 -17.31 23.30
CA SER A 434 27.21 -17.33 23.19
C SER A 434 27.72 -18.12 21.99
N ARG A 435 27.30 -17.72 20.79
CA ARG A 435 28.07 -18.04 19.58
C ARG A 435 28.01 -16.91 18.56
N THR A 436 28.63 -15.80 18.94
CA THR A 436 29.25 -14.87 18.01
C THR A 436 30.67 -14.67 18.48
N THR A 437 31.61 -15.36 17.85
CA THR A 437 33.01 -14.95 17.67
C THR A 437 33.57 -15.70 16.49
#